data_AF-A0A940TRL4-F1
#
_entry.id   AF-A0A940TRL4-F1
#
_cell.length_a   1.000
_cell.length_b   1.000
_cell.length_c   1.000
_cell.angle_alpha   90.00
_cell.angle_beta   90.00
_cell.angle_gamma   90.00
#
_symmetry.space_group_name_H-M   'P 1'
#
loop_
_entity.id
_entity.type
_entity.pdbx_description
1 polymer ?
#
loop_
_entity_poly.entity_id
_entity_poly.type
_entity_poly.pdbx_seq_one_letter_code
_entity_poly.pdbx_strand_id
1 'polypeptide(L)' 'MKVLVVGGGGREHALVWKIAQSKRVSKLYCAPGNAGISRQATIVPIPAHDVKG' A
#
# COMPACT_ATOMS: atom_id res chain seq x y z
N MET A 1 0.30 13.36 -5.38
CA MET A 1 -0.27 12.18 -6.06
C MET A 1 -0.77 11.20 -5.02
N LYS A 2 -1.94 10.59 -5.23
CA LYS A 2 -2.42 9.50 -4.36
C LYS A 2 -2.01 8.16 -4.97
N VAL A 3 -1.49 7.25 -4.16
CA VAL A 3 -0.96 5.95 -4.62
C VAL A 3 -1.59 4.82 -3.82
N LEU A 4 -1.98 3.73 -4.49
CA LEU A 4 -2.45 2.48 -3.89
C LEU A 4 -1.49 1.35 -4.27
N VAL A 5 -0.99 0.62 -3.28
CA VAL A 5 -0.22 -0.62 -3.48
C VAL A 5 -1.10 -1.82 -3.19
N VAL A 6 -1.19 -2.77 -4.12
CA VAL A 6 -2.03 -3.97 -3.98
C VAL A 6 -1.16 -5.15 -3.54
N GLY A 7 -1.53 -5.79 -2.44
CA GLY A 7 -0.84 -6.90 -1.80
C GLY A 7 -0.47 -6.61 -0.33
N GLY A 8 0.28 -7.51 0.30
CA GLY A 8 0.61 -7.43 1.73
C GLY A 8 1.85 -8.23 2.13
N GLY A 9 2.69 -8.61 1.17
CA GLY A 9 3.94 -9.33 1.43
C GLY A 9 5.11 -8.38 1.68
N GLY A 10 6.32 -8.96 1.79
CA GLY A 10 7.55 -8.19 1.98
C GLY A 10 7.89 -7.27 0.80
N ARG A 11 7.55 -7.69 -0.44
CA ARG A 11 7.74 -6.87 -1.65
C ARG A 11 6.90 -5.60 -1.59
N GLU A 12 5.63 -5.70 -1.23
CA GLU A 12 4.74 -4.54 -1.12
C GLU A 12 5.18 -3.61 0.02
N HIS A 13 5.72 -4.16 1.11
CA HIS A 13 6.31 -3.36 2.18
C HIS A 13 7.51 -2.55 1.70
N ALA A 14 8.43 -3.15 0.94
CA ALA A 14 9.58 -2.43 0.37
C ALA A 14 9.14 -1.33 -0.61
N LEU A 15 8.13 -1.60 -1.44
CA LEU A 15 7.54 -0.59 -2.34
C LEU A 15 6.92 0.57 -1.56
N VAL A 16 6.07 0.28 -0.58
CA VAL A 16 5.45 1.30 0.29
C VAL A 16 6.53 2.14 0.98
N TRP A 17 7.55 1.50 1.56
CA TRP A 17 8.66 2.19 2.20
C TRP A 17 9.38 3.17 1.26
N LYS A 18 9.61 2.78 0.01
CA LYS A 18 10.29 3.65 -0.94
C LYS A 18 9.39 4.76 -1.49
N ILE A 19 8.12 4.44 -1.79
CA ILE A 19 7.13 5.39 -2.30
C ILE A 19 6.85 6.50 -1.28
N ALA A 20 6.78 6.16 0.01
CA ALA A 20 6.54 7.11 1.10
C ALA A 20 7.60 8.24 1.21
N GLN A 21 8.80 8.03 0.66
CA GLN A 21 9.89 9.03 0.67
C GLN A 21 9.73 10.10 -0.44
N SER A 22 8.84 9.89 -1.40
CA SER A 22 8.67 10.81 -2.53
C SER A 22 7.87 12.05 -2.14
N LYS A 23 8.45 13.24 -2.31
CA LYS A 23 7.75 14.54 -2.13
C LYS A 23 6.55 14.73 -3.06
N ARG A 24 6.41 13.91 -4.11
CA ARG A 24 5.29 13.96 -5.05
C ARG A 24 4.08 13.18 -4.54
N VAL A 25 4.23 12.33 -3.53
CA VAL A 25 3.16 11.51 -2.96
C VAL A 25 2.48 12.29 -1.84
N SER A 26 1.17 12.46 -1.96
CA SER A 26 0.34 13.19 -1.00
C SER A 26 -0.48 12.26 -0.10
N LYS A 27 -0.81 11.05 -0.58
CA LYS A 27 -1.41 9.97 0.22
C LYS A 27 -0.96 8.61 -0.31
N LEU A 28 -0.71 7.67 0.60
CA LEU A 28 -0.31 6.31 0.29
C LEU A 28 -1.24 5.31 0.98
N TYR A 29 -1.76 4.38 0.20
CA TYR A 29 -2.68 3.33 0.63
C TYR A 29 -2.10 1.96 0.30
N CYS A 30 -2.50 0.94 1.05
CA CYS A 30 -2.21 -0.45 0.73
C CYS A 30 -3.41 -1.36 1.03
N ALA A 31 -3.69 -2.30 0.13
CA ALA A 31 -4.82 -3.23 0.23
C ALA A 31 -4.39 -4.67 -0.14
N PRO A 32 -4.51 -5.68 0.75
CA PRO A 32 -4.95 -5.58 2.15
C PRO A 32 -3.84 -5.10 3.09
N GLY A 33 -2.58 -5.07 2.65
CA GLY A 33 -1.43 -4.70 3.47
C GLY A 33 -1.13 -5.65 4.64
N ASN A 34 -0.26 -5.21 5.55
CA ASN A 34 0.13 -5.93 6.76
C ASN A 34 0.51 -4.95 7.89
N ALA A 35 0.82 -5.47 9.09
CA ALA A 35 1.19 -4.66 10.24
C ALA A 35 2.45 -3.79 10.00
N GLY A 36 3.41 -4.26 9.22
CA GLY A 36 4.61 -3.48 8.86
C GLY A 36 4.26 -2.26 8.02
N ILE A 37 3.44 -2.45 6.98
CA ILE A 37 2.99 -1.42 6.03
C ILE A 37 2.16 -0.32 6.69
N SER A 38 1.39 -0.65 7.74
CA SER A 38 0.51 0.29 8.43
C SER A 38 1.22 1.53 9.01
N ARG A 39 2.55 1.47 9.14
CA ARG A 39 3.38 2.59 9.65
C ARG A 39 3.62 3.67 8.59
N GLN A 40 3.54 3.36 7.30
CA GLN A 40 3.81 4.30 6.21
C GLN A 40 2.63 4.49 5.24
N ALA A 41 1.62 3.62 5.27
CA ALA A 41 0.46 3.69 4.40
C ALA A 41 -0.84 3.42 5.16
N THR A 42 -1.93 4.03 4.71
CA THR A 42 -3.28 3.70 5.22
C THR A 42 -3.69 2.32 4.69
N ILE A 43 -4.05 1.42 5.60
CA ILE A 43 -4.55 0.09 5.25
C ILE A 43 -6.01 0.19 4.82
N VAL A 44 -6.32 -0.38 3.66
CA VAL A 44 -7.67 -0.51 3.14
C VAL A 44 -8.03 -2.00 3.18
N PRO A 45 -9.09 -2.41 3.90
CA PRO A 45 -9.43 -3.82 4.12
C PRO A 45 -10.15 -4.42 2.90
N ILE A 46 -9.49 -4.39 1.75
CA ILE A 46 -9.96 -4.98 0.48
C ILE A 46 -8.96 -6.09 0.09
N PRO A 47 -9.43 -7.32 -0.18
CA PRO A 47 -8.57 -8.39 -0.67
C PRO A 47 -7.93 -8.04 -2.01
N ALA A 48 -6.68 -8.46 -2.23
CA ALA A 48 -5.93 -8.14 -3.46
C ALA A 48 -6.56 -8.72 -4.73
N HIS A 49 -7.43 -9.73 -4.60
CA HIS A 49 -8.11 -10.44 -5.69
C HIS A 49 -9.61 -10.11 -5.74
N ASP A 50 -10.07 -9.08 -5.03
CA ASP A 50 -11.47 -8.62 -5.11
C ASP A 50 -11.72 -7.86 -6.42
N VAL A 51 -11.83 -8.64 -7.50
CA VAL A 51 -12.13 -8.17 -8.86
C VAL A 51 -13.34 -8.93 -9.40
N LYS A 52 -14.23 -8.22 -10.10
CA LYS A 52 -15.33 -8.85 -10.83
C LYS A 52 -14.77 -9.48 -12.11
N GLY A 53 -15.11 -10.75 -12.35
CA GLY A 53 -14.85 -11.45 -13.62
C GLY A 53 -15.72 -10.95 -14.76
#